data_AF-A0A960XPX1-F1
#
_entry.id   AF-A0A960XPX1-F1
#
_cell.length_a   1.000
_cell.length_b   1.000
_cell.length_c   1.000
_cell.angle_alpha   90.00
_cell.angle_beta   90.00
_cell.angle_gamma   90.00
#
_symmetry.space_group_name_H-M   'P 1'
#
loop_
_entity.id
_entity.type
_entity.pdbx_description
1 polymer ?
#
loop_
_entity_poly.entity_id
_entity_poly.type
_entity_poly.pdbx_seq_one_letter_code
_entity_poly.pdbx_strand_id
1 'polypeptide(L)'
;MNESSTDGFLRTTHCDSVAEFLRCLNRREGPLSNGLPDAWIYRGHNEESYQLIPSALRPKGEFQEIAGWDAELNGDQIWAERTMLKDFFLRADRISLQLPEDSQALRRLLENDDESATWPSEQLLSLMALAQHHGVPTRLLDWSRNPLKAAHFAAQHGQEERLCVWAFSLLHHDLSHFAQRLGKMRLPYELVTAPGATNSNLGAQEGVFTIAHADLDSSGSIDRRPFNEIVRQWLLDMKAESTPETFQRVTLPRSLAPQLLRELEIEGVTRATLFPNFYGVVEAMKQSGRYRSSSPPSSLNQL
;
A
#
# COMPACT_ATOMS: atom_id res chain seq x y z
N MET A 1 26.46 1.27 -8.63
CA MET A 1 25.44 1.59 -7.62
C MET A 1 25.82 2.92 -6.99
N ASN A 2 25.14 4.00 -7.34
CA ASN A 2 25.28 5.28 -6.66
C ASN A 2 24.34 5.25 -5.44
N GLU A 3 24.89 4.97 -4.26
CA GLU A 3 24.16 5.07 -3.00
C GLU A 3 24.04 6.56 -2.64
N SER A 4 22.83 7.09 -2.58
CA SER A 4 22.57 8.43 -2.05
C SER A 4 21.85 8.32 -0.72
N SER A 5 22.47 8.86 0.34
CA SER A 5 21.95 9.04 1.70
C SER A 5 21.58 7.75 2.45
N THR A 6 22.48 7.30 3.32
CA THR A 6 22.28 6.17 4.24
C THR A 6 22.33 6.66 5.68
N ASP A 7 21.18 6.91 6.28
CA ASP A 7 21.04 7.09 7.75
C ASP A 7 20.71 5.76 8.46
N GLY A 8 21.05 4.62 7.83
CA GLY A 8 20.74 3.27 8.30
C GLY A 8 19.25 2.89 8.23
N PHE A 9 18.34 3.84 8.44
CA PHE A 9 16.89 3.61 8.52
C PHE A 9 16.22 3.40 7.15
N LEU A 10 16.54 4.26 6.17
CA LEU A 10 16.01 4.22 4.80
C LEU A 10 17.19 4.11 3.82
N ARG A 11 17.19 3.05 3.01
CA ARG A 11 18.14 2.87 1.93
C ARG A 11 17.48 3.15 0.57
N THR A 12 17.93 4.18 -0.14
CA THR A 12 17.48 4.44 -1.52
C THR A 12 18.49 3.88 -2.53
N THR A 13 18.02 3.11 -3.51
CA THR A 13 18.83 2.58 -4.61
C THR A 13 18.23 3.02 -5.95
N HIS A 14 18.99 3.78 -6.73
CA HIS A 14 18.63 4.14 -8.10
C HIS A 14 19.21 3.09 -9.07
N CYS A 15 18.35 2.34 -9.75
CA CYS A 15 18.74 1.37 -10.76
C CYS A 15 18.62 1.98 -12.16
N ASP A 16 19.50 1.58 -13.08
CA ASP A 16 19.48 2.07 -14.47
C ASP A 16 19.12 0.97 -15.49
N SER A 17 18.81 -0.24 -15.00
CA SER A 17 18.33 -1.35 -15.82
C SER A 17 17.25 -2.16 -15.10
N VAL A 18 16.38 -2.81 -15.88
CA VAL A 18 15.32 -3.70 -15.35
C VAL A 18 15.93 -4.89 -14.59
N ALA A 19 17.03 -5.45 -15.09
CA ALA A 19 17.70 -6.57 -14.44
C ALA A 19 18.25 -6.18 -13.06
N GLU A 20 18.89 -5.01 -12.94
CA GLU A 20 19.34 -4.50 -11.65
C GLU A 20 18.18 -4.24 -10.70
N PHE A 21 17.10 -3.63 -11.18
CA PHE A 21 15.91 -3.33 -10.40
C PHE A 21 15.24 -4.60 -9.85
N LEU A 22 15.03 -5.62 -10.69
CA LEU A 22 14.46 -6.90 -10.26
C LEU A 22 15.39 -7.66 -9.31
N ARG A 23 16.72 -7.56 -9.50
CA ARG A 23 17.71 -8.11 -8.57
C ARG A 23 17.66 -7.40 -7.20
N CYS A 24 17.48 -6.08 -7.17
CA CYS A 24 17.30 -5.34 -5.93
C CYS A 24 16.03 -5.72 -5.18
N LEU A 25 14.97 -6.12 -5.91
CA LEU A 25 13.70 -6.61 -5.37
C LEU A 25 13.67 -8.11 -5.04
N ASN A 26 14.74 -8.84 -5.37
CA ASN A 26 14.79 -10.28 -5.18
C ASN A 26 14.86 -10.62 -3.68
N ARG A 27 14.07 -11.63 -3.26
CA ARG A 27 14.00 -12.07 -1.85
C ARG A 27 15.11 -13.05 -1.47
N ARG A 28 15.75 -13.68 -2.45
CA ARG A 28 16.82 -14.69 -2.26
C ARG A 28 18.21 -14.09 -2.35
N GLU A 29 18.36 -13.03 -3.13
CA GLU A 29 19.63 -12.37 -3.41
C GLU A 29 19.44 -10.86 -3.35
N GLY A 30 20.49 -10.11 -3.00
CA GLY A 30 20.45 -8.65 -2.98
C GLY A 30 20.12 -8.07 -1.59
N PRO A 31 19.80 -6.77 -1.51
CA PRO A 31 19.73 -6.06 -0.23
C PRO A 31 18.52 -6.46 0.62
N LEU A 32 17.49 -7.09 0.04
CA LEU A 32 16.31 -7.56 0.75
C LEU A 32 16.44 -9.02 1.24
N SER A 33 17.48 -9.75 0.85
CA SER A 33 17.66 -11.14 1.24
C SER A 33 18.15 -11.23 2.68
N ASN A 34 17.24 -11.51 3.62
CA ASN A 34 17.56 -11.74 5.03
C ASN A 34 17.32 -13.19 5.46
N GLY A 35 17.05 -14.10 4.52
CA GLY A 35 16.84 -15.54 4.76
C GLY A 35 15.52 -15.89 5.45
N LEU A 36 14.71 -14.90 5.81
CA LEU A 36 13.42 -15.11 6.46
C LEU A 36 12.28 -14.98 5.44
N PRO A 37 11.35 -15.95 5.40
CA PRO A 37 10.14 -15.81 4.59
C PRO A 37 9.31 -14.62 5.10
N ASP A 38 8.67 -13.91 4.18
CA ASP A 38 7.71 -12.82 4.47
C ASP A 38 8.20 -11.66 5.34
N ALA A 39 9.52 -11.49 5.46
CA ALA A 39 10.13 -10.43 6.28
C ALA A 39 9.96 -9.01 5.72
N TRP A 40 9.42 -8.86 4.50
CA TRP A 40 9.25 -7.58 3.83
C TRP A 40 7.88 -7.50 3.15
N ILE A 41 7.31 -6.30 3.16
CA ILE A 41 6.12 -5.94 2.36
C ILE A 41 6.46 -4.77 1.44
N TYR A 42 5.79 -4.71 0.29
CA TYR A 42 6.21 -3.88 -0.83
C TYR A 42 5.09 -2.99 -1.34
N ARG A 43 5.42 -1.76 -1.72
CA ARG A 43 4.45 -0.80 -2.27
C ARG A 43 5.05 -0.10 -3.48
N GLY A 44 4.45 -0.33 -4.64
CA GLY A 44 4.87 0.28 -5.90
C GLY A 44 4.18 1.60 -6.16
N HIS A 45 4.96 2.60 -6.60
CA HIS A 45 4.47 3.89 -7.03
C HIS A 45 5.07 4.32 -8.35
N ASN A 46 4.24 5.00 -9.13
CA ASN A 46 4.59 5.56 -10.41
C ASN A 46 5.45 6.84 -10.29
N GLU A 47 5.66 7.36 -9.09
CA GLU A 47 6.42 8.60 -8.87
C GLU A 47 7.46 8.35 -7.78
N GLU A 48 8.67 8.87 -7.97
CA GLU A 48 9.79 8.74 -7.04
C GLU A 48 9.60 9.67 -5.83
N SER A 49 8.95 10.82 -6.02
CA SER A 49 8.63 11.75 -4.93
C SER A 49 7.54 11.22 -3.99
N TYR A 50 6.86 10.12 -4.36
CA TYR A 50 5.73 9.58 -3.61
C TYR A 50 6.07 9.31 -2.14
N GLN A 51 5.34 9.97 -1.25
CA GLN A 51 5.43 9.81 0.19
C GLN A 51 4.42 8.77 0.67
N LEU A 52 4.79 7.97 1.67
CA LEU A 52 3.94 6.95 2.29
C LEU A 52 2.82 7.57 3.17
N ILE A 53 2.01 8.45 2.59
CA ILE A 53 0.87 9.11 3.20
C ILE A 53 -0.42 8.40 2.72
N PRO A 54 -1.28 7.94 3.64
CA PRO A 54 -2.56 7.33 3.30
C PRO A 54 -3.44 8.26 2.45
N SER A 55 -4.30 7.70 1.59
CA SER A 55 -5.10 8.51 0.66
C SER A 55 -6.02 9.51 1.36
N ALA A 56 -6.56 9.17 2.54
CA ALA A 56 -7.38 10.10 3.33
C ALA A 56 -6.62 11.35 3.81
N LEU A 57 -5.30 11.27 3.95
CA LEU A 57 -4.48 12.34 4.55
C LEU A 57 -3.72 13.17 3.52
N ARG A 58 -3.82 12.83 2.23
CA ARG A 58 -3.14 13.58 1.17
C ARG A 58 -3.79 14.97 1.02
N PRO A 59 -2.99 16.04 0.88
CA PRO A 59 -3.52 17.38 0.68
C PRO A 59 -4.17 17.49 -0.70
N LYS A 60 -5.36 18.12 -0.78
CA LYS A 60 -6.10 18.36 -2.04
C LYS A 60 -6.27 17.07 -2.88
N GLY A 61 -6.52 15.95 -2.21
CA GLY A 61 -6.73 14.65 -2.83
C GLY A 61 -8.21 14.30 -3.00
N GLU A 62 -8.44 13.07 -3.43
CA GLU A 62 -9.78 12.48 -3.61
C GLU A 62 -10.64 12.56 -2.34
N PHE A 63 -10.01 12.57 -1.15
CA PHE A 63 -10.74 12.68 0.11
C PHE A 63 -11.53 13.98 0.19
N GLN A 64 -10.88 15.12 -0.06
CA GLN A 64 -11.54 16.42 -0.01
C GLN A 64 -12.62 16.55 -1.09
N GLU A 65 -12.40 15.95 -2.27
CA GLU A 65 -13.40 15.92 -3.34
C GLU A 65 -14.67 15.15 -2.94
N ILE A 66 -14.50 13.98 -2.29
CA ILE A 66 -15.63 13.16 -1.85
C ILE A 66 -16.29 13.74 -0.60
N ALA A 67 -15.51 14.22 0.37
CA ALA A 67 -16.00 14.82 1.59
C ALA A 67 -16.74 16.15 1.33
N GLY A 68 -16.32 16.90 0.31
CA GLY A 68 -16.92 18.16 -0.10
C GLY A 68 -16.50 19.38 0.73
N TRP A 69 -15.54 19.23 1.64
CA TRP A 69 -14.97 20.32 2.45
C TRP A 69 -13.56 19.98 2.95
N ASP A 70 -12.83 21.01 3.40
CA ASP A 70 -11.45 20.89 3.87
C ASP A 70 -11.38 20.85 5.40
N ALA A 71 -10.83 19.78 5.96
CA ALA A 71 -10.52 19.69 7.38
C ALA A 71 -9.20 20.40 7.71
N GLU A 72 -9.15 21.12 8.84
CA GLU A 72 -7.93 21.75 9.37
C GLU A 72 -7.37 21.00 10.58
N LEU A 73 -8.25 20.41 11.40
CA LEU A 73 -7.92 19.72 12.63
C LEU A 73 -8.04 18.20 12.52
N ASN A 74 -7.35 17.45 13.39
CA ASN A 74 -7.47 15.99 13.42
C ASN A 74 -8.91 15.52 13.69
N GLY A 75 -9.63 16.19 14.60
CA GLY A 75 -11.01 15.85 14.92
C GLY A 75 -11.93 15.94 13.69
N ASP A 76 -11.84 17.05 12.97
CA ASP A 76 -12.56 17.30 11.71
C ASP A 76 -12.29 16.21 10.67
N GLN A 77 -11.01 15.87 10.50
CA GLN A 77 -10.57 14.85 9.56
C GLN A 77 -11.09 13.45 9.96
N ILE A 78 -11.03 13.09 11.25
CA ILE A 78 -11.57 11.83 11.77
C ILE A 78 -13.09 11.75 11.56
N TRP A 79 -13.81 12.83 11.86
CA TRP A 79 -15.24 12.91 11.68
C TRP A 79 -15.63 12.76 10.20
N ALA A 80 -14.90 13.39 9.29
CA ALA A 80 -15.12 13.26 7.85
C ALA A 80 -14.87 11.83 7.36
N GLU A 81 -13.80 11.18 7.82
CA GLU A 81 -13.52 9.76 7.51
C GLU A 81 -14.62 8.82 8.03
N ARG A 82 -15.09 9.03 9.26
CA ARG A 82 -16.22 8.29 9.86
C ARG A 82 -17.48 8.42 9.02
N THR A 83 -17.83 9.65 8.68
CA THR A 83 -19.02 9.98 7.89
C THR A 83 -18.97 9.32 6.52
N MET A 84 -17.81 9.38 5.85
CA MET A 84 -17.63 8.76 4.54
C MET A 84 -17.70 7.23 4.59
N LEU A 85 -17.08 6.60 5.60
CA LEU A 85 -17.16 5.15 5.77
C LEU A 85 -18.60 4.68 6.07
N LYS A 86 -19.33 5.45 6.88
CA LYS A 86 -20.76 5.24 7.16
C LYS A 86 -21.61 5.37 5.90
N ASP A 87 -21.38 6.41 5.09
CA ASP A 87 -22.11 6.60 3.83
C ASP A 87 -21.84 5.46 2.84
N PHE A 88 -20.58 5.01 2.72
CA PHE A 88 -20.22 3.81 1.94
C PHE A 88 -21.01 2.57 2.43
N PHE A 89 -21.00 2.31 3.74
CA PHE A 89 -21.72 1.18 4.34
C PHE A 89 -23.23 1.22 4.02
N LEU A 90 -23.89 2.36 4.30
CA LEU A 90 -25.33 2.51 4.10
C LEU A 90 -25.73 2.39 2.62
N ARG A 91 -24.92 2.93 1.70
CA ARG A 91 -25.18 2.80 0.26
C ARG A 91 -25.03 1.37 -0.22
N ALA A 92 -23.99 0.67 0.23
CA ALA A 92 -23.76 -0.74 -0.12
C ALA A 92 -24.87 -1.65 0.43
N ASP A 93 -25.28 -1.45 1.69
CA ASP A 93 -26.39 -2.18 2.34
C ASP A 93 -27.71 -1.99 1.57
N ARG A 94 -28.02 -0.75 1.16
CA ARG A 94 -29.25 -0.41 0.42
C ARG A 94 -29.40 -1.16 -0.91
N ILE A 95 -28.30 -1.53 -1.56
CA ILE A 95 -28.30 -2.32 -2.80
C ILE A 95 -27.92 -3.79 -2.56
N SER A 96 -27.93 -4.23 -1.29
CA SER A 96 -27.69 -5.61 -0.87
C SER A 96 -26.33 -6.18 -1.30
N LEU A 97 -25.28 -5.34 -1.31
CA LEU A 97 -23.91 -5.82 -1.42
C LEU A 97 -23.48 -6.50 -0.12
N GLN A 98 -22.65 -7.54 -0.24
CA GLN A 98 -22.07 -8.19 0.93
C GLN A 98 -21.05 -7.28 1.61
N LEU A 99 -21.23 -7.07 2.91
CA LEU A 99 -20.36 -6.27 3.75
C LEU A 99 -19.66 -7.18 4.79
N PRO A 100 -18.37 -6.94 5.09
CA PRO A 100 -17.63 -7.75 6.03
C PRO A 100 -18.15 -7.51 7.45
N GLU A 101 -18.34 -8.59 8.20
CA GLU A 101 -18.63 -8.54 9.65
C GLU A 101 -19.85 -7.66 10.02
N ASP A 102 -20.81 -7.55 9.09
CA ASP A 102 -22.04 -6.78 9.29
C ASP A 102 -22.87 -7.36 10.45
N SER A 103 -22.69 -6.76 11.61
CA SER A 103 -23.32 -7.13 12.87
C SER A 103 -24.03 -5.93 13.49
N GLN A 104 -24.99 -6.18 14.37
CA GLN A 104 -25.65 -5.12 15.14
C GLN A 104 -24.67 -4.32 16.02
N ALA A 105 -23.50 -4.89 16.34
CA ALA A 105 -22.44 -4.15 17.01
C ALA A 105 -21.75 -3.15 16.07
N LEU A 106 -21.38 -3.59 14.86
CA LEU A 106 -20.78 -2.72 13.83
C LEU A 106 -21.73 -1.59 13.42
N ARG A 107 -23.02 -1.88 13.22
CA ARG A 107 -24.03 -0.88 12.86
C ARG A 107 -24.15 0.21 13.93
N ARG A 108 -24.22 -0.18 15.21
CA ARG A 108 -24.24 0.78 16.35
C ARG A 108 -22.94 1.59 16.43
N LEU A 109 -21.79 0.97 16.15
CA LEU A 109 -20.52 1.66 16.13
C LEU A 109 -20.48 2.76 15.04
N LEU A 110 -21.03 2.51 13.84
CA LEU A 110 -21.15 3.50 12.78
C LEU A 110 -22.19 4.60 13.08
N GLU A 111 -23.14 4.33 13.97
CA GLU A 111 -24.12 5.32 14.43
C GLU A 111 -23.60 6.21 15.56
N ASN A 112 -22.68 5.70 16.39
CA ASN A 112 -22.13 6.40 17.53
C ASN A 112 -21.01 7.36 17.12
N ASP A 113 -21.21 8.66 17.34
CA ASP A 113 -20.20 9.70 17.12
C ASP A 113 -19.25 9.87 18.33
N ASP A 114 -18.89 8.77 19.01
CA ASP A 114 -18.00 8.87 20.17
C ASP A 114 -16.58 9.30 19.73
N GLU A 115 -16.28 10.58 19.88
CA GLU A 115 -14.98 11.18 19.57
C GLU A 115 -13.86 10.69 20.50
N SER A 116 -14.20 10.10 21.66
CA SER A 116 -13.20 9.58 22.60
C SER A 116 -12.66 8.20 22.24
N ALA A 117 -13.31 7.49 21.31
CA ALA A 117 -12.87 6.18 20.84
C ALA A 117 -11.68 6.31 19.88
N THR A 118 -10.65 5.47 20.08
CA THR A 118 -9.49 5.34 19.19
C THR A 118 -9.93 5.20 17.74
N TRP A 119 -9.37 6.00 16.83
CA TRP A 119 -9.71 5.96 15.41
C TRP A 119 -8.59 5.35 14.54
N PRO A 120 -8.93 4.44 13.63
CA PRO A 120 -10.17 3.67 13.57
C PRO A 120 -10.19 2.58 14.66
N SER A 121 -11.38 2.10 14.99
CA SER A 121 -11.49 0.91 15.84
C SER A 121 -11.21 -0.36 15.01
N GLU A 122 -10.77 -1.42 15.68
CA GLU A 122 -10.43 -2.70 15.05
C GLU A 122 -11.61 -3.27 14.23
N GLN A 123 -12.84 -3.14 14.72
CA GLN A 123 -14.05 -3.66 14.04
C GLN A 123 -14.34 -2.97 12.71
N LEU A 124 -13.75 -1.80 12.44
CA LEU A 124 -13.95 -1.07 11.19
C LEU A 124 -12.93 -1.43 10.11
N LEU A 125 -11.85 -2.13 10.47
CA LEU A 125 -10.70 -2.33 9.58
C LEU A 125 -11.06 -3.13 8.32
N SER A 126 -11.85 -4.20 8.45
CA SER A 126 -12.32 -5.00 7.31
C SER A 126 -13.20 -4.17 6.37
N LEU A 127 -14.07 -3.31 6.91
CA LEU A 127 -14.92 -2.41 6.14
C LEU A 127 -14.10 -1.32 5.43
N MET A 128 -13.11 -0.72 6.11
CA MET A 128 -12.19 0.26 5.53
C MET A 128 -11.39 -0.34 4.37
N ALA A 129 -10.90 -1.58 4.52
CA ALA A 129 -10.17 -2.27 3.47
C ALA A 129 -11.06 -2.52 2.23
N LEU A 130 -12.32 -2.91 2.43
CA LEU A 130 -13.30 -3.04 1.35
C LEU A 130 -13.60 -1.69 0.68
N ALA A 131 -13.81 -0.64 1.48
CA ALA A 131 -14.11 0.70 0.97
C ALA A 131 -12.94 1.25 0.12
N GLN A 132 -11.70 1.14 0.61
CA GLN A 132 -10.50 1.53 -0.12
C GLN A 132 -10.33 0.75 -1.41
N HIS A 133 -10.66 -0.54 -1.42
CA HIS A 133 -10.62 -1.34 -2.63
C HIS A 133 -11.53 -0.78 -3.74
N HIS A 134 -12.64 -0.14 -3.36
CA HIS A 134 -13.59 0.50 -4.28
C HIS A 134 -13.36 2.01 -4.45
N GLY A 135 -12.23 2.54 -3.99
CA GLY A 135 -11.83 3.93 -4.23
C GLY A 135 -12.22 4.92 -3.12
N VAL A 136 -12.71 4.46 -1.98
CA VAL A 136 -12.93 5.35 -0.82
C VAL A 136 -11.58 5.64 -0.16
N PRO A 137 -11.15 6.91 -0.02
CA PRO A 137 -9.89 7.20 0.63
C PRO A 137 -9.92 6.84 2.12
N THR A 138 -8.88 6.18 2.62
CA THR A 138 -8.78 5.74 4.04
C THR A 138 -7.39 5.99 4.61
N ARG A 139 -7.24 5.79 5.94
CA ARG A 139 -5.95 5.81 6.64
C ARG A 139 -5.12 4.53 6.48
N LEU A 140 -5.65 3.52 5.79
CA LEU A 140 -4.92 2.31 5.49
C LEU A 140 -3.91 2.58 4.37
N LEU A 141 -2.68 2.10 4.57
CA LEU A 141 -1.69 1.99 3.50
C LEU A 141 -1.69 0.57 2.98
N ASP A 142 -1.90 0.41 1.70
CA ASP A 142 -1.87 -0.88 1.03
C ASP A 142 -0.44 -1.30 0.65
N TRP A 143 -0.13 -2.56 0.87
CA TRP A 143 1.15 -3.19 0.54
C TRP A 143 0.87 -4.56 -0.10
N SER A 144 1.88 -5.10 -0.77
CA SER A 144 1.91 -6.44 -1.35
C SER A 144 3.01 -7.24 -0.67
N ARG A 145 2.76 -8.50 -0.33
CA ARG A 145 3.82 -9.44 0.11
C ARG A 145 4.73 -9.88 -1.04
N ASN A 146 4.33 -9.58 -2.28
CA ASN A 146 5.05 -9.92 -3.49
C ASN A 146 5.70 -8.68 -4.13
N PRO A 147 7.04 -8.63 -4.23
CA PRO A 147 7.73 -7.48 -4.79
C PRO A 147 7.46 -7.28 -6.29
N LEU A 148 7.17 -8.36 -7.04
CA LEU A 148 6.87 -8.27 -8.48
C LEU A 148 5.50 -7.64 -8.73
N LYS A 149 4.53 -7.91 -7.86
CA LYS A 149 3.21 -7.26 -7.89
C LYS A 149 3.32 -5.77 -7.58
N ALA A 150 4.14 -5.40 -6.59
CA ALA A 150 4.45 -4.00 -6.32
C ALA A 150 5.16 -3.34 -7.52
N ALA A 151 6.17 -3.98 -8.11
CA ALA A 151 6.82 -3.48 -9.32
C ALA A 151 5.83 -3.26 -10.49
N HIS A 152 4.85 -4.15 -10.65
CA HIS A 152 3.81 -3.99 -11.64
C HIS A 152 2.97 -2.72 -11.39
N PHE A 153 2.61 -2.42 -10.13
CA PHE A 153 1.93 -1.17 -9.79
C PHE A 153 2.80 0.06 -10.04
N ALA A 154 4.10 0.00 -9.73
CA ALA A 154 5.03 1.09 -9.98
C ALA A 154 5.20 1.42 -11.47
N ALA A 155 5.15 0.39 -12.33
CA ALA A 155 5.30 0.51 -13.77
C ALA A 155 4.05 1.04 -14.50
N GLN A 156 2.98 1.36 -13.77
CA GLN A 156 1.80 2.01 -14.35
C GLN A 156 2.09 3.46 -14.75
N HIS A 157 1.14 4.08 -15.43
CA HIS A 157 1.24 5.46 -15.92
C HIS A 157 1.56 6.45 -14.78
N GLY A 158 2.46 7.41 -15.00
CA GLY A 158 2.90 8.43 -14.05
C GLY A 158 3.64 9.56 -14.78
N GLN A 159 3.85 10.69 -14.10
CA GLN A 159 4.38 11.91 -14.73
C GLN A 159 5.87 12.12 -14.49
N GLU A 160 6.44 11.51 -13.45
CA GLU A 160 7.85 11.66 -13.10
C GLU A 160 8.78 10.77 -13.93
N GLU A 161 10.05 11.17 -14.03
CA GLU A 161 11.09 10.46 -14.78
C GLU A 161 11.41 9.07 -14.22
N ARG A 162 11.12 8.84 -12.94
CA ARG A 162 11.42 7.59 -12.24
C ARG A 162 10.19 7.06 -11.51
N LEU A 163 10.03 5.74 -11.54
CA LEU A 163 9.10 5.00 -10.70
C LEU A 163 9.84 4.48 -9.46
N CYS A 164 9.11 4.08 -8.42
CA CYS A 164 9.73 3.48 -7.24
C CYS A 164 8.94 2.30 -6.66
N VAL A 165 9.66 1.41 -5.97
CA VAL A 165 9.09 0.41 -5.08
C VAL A 165 9.66 0.63 -3.70
N TRP A 166 8.77 0.87 -2.73
CA TRP A 166 9.07 0.86 -1.32
C TRP A 166 9.05 -0.58 -0.81
N ALA A 167 9.98 -0.93 0.06
CA ALA A 167 9.97 -2.14 0.86
C ALA A 167 10.03 -1.75 2.34
N PHE A 168 9.19 -2.37 3.15
CA PHE A 168 9.14 -2.17 4.59
C PHE A 168 9.41 -3.49 5.32
N SER A 169 10.38 -3.46 6.22
CA SER A 169 10.84 -4.61 7.00
C SER A 169 9.90 -4.91 8.15
N LEU A 170 9.38 -6.13 8.18
CA LEU A 170 8.57 -6.67 9.27
C LEU A 170 9.41 -7.30 10.39
N LEU A 171 10.74 -7.20 10.35
CA LEU A 171 11.60 -7.74 11.41
C LEU A 171 11.25 -7.17 12.79
N HIS A 172 10.96 -5.87 12.87
CA HIS A 172 10.49 -5.25 14.12
C HIS A 172 9.13 -5.79 14.56
N HIS A 173 8.24 -6.06 13.61
CA HIS A 173 6.94 -6.64 13.90
C HIS A 173 7.11 -8.03 14.52
N ASP A 174 7.91 -8.89 13.91
CA ASP A 174 8.14 -10.25 14.40
C ASP A 174 8.85 -10.26 15.76
N LEU A 175 9.85 -9.40 15.96
CA LEU A 175 10.51 -9.22 17.25
C LEU A 175 9.57 -8.63 18.31
N SER A 176 8.66 -7.74 17.92
CA SER A 176 7.69 -7.15 18.83
C SER A 176 6.65 -8.16 19.32
N HIS A 177 6.23 -9.15 18.51
CA HIS A 177 5.33 -10.22 18.99
C HIS A 177 5.97 -11.02 20.13
N PHE A 178 7.30 -11.20 20.11
CA PHE A 178 8.03 -11.80 21.24
C PHE A 178 8.11 -10.86 22.45
N ALA A 179 8.31 -9.55 22.25
CA ALA A 179 8.45 -8.56 23.32
C ALA A 179 7.11 -8.11 23.92
N GLN A 180 6.00 -8.16 23.17
CA GLN A 180 4.67 -7.73 23.58
C GLN A 180 4.07 -8.71 24.61
N ARG A 181 4.45 -10.00 24.55
CA ARG A 181 4.20 -10.99 25.62
C ARG A 181 4.82 -10.61 26.97
N LEU A 182 5.79 -9.69 26.98
CA LEU A 182 6.41 -9.14 28.18
C LEU A 182 5.85 -7.76 28.56
N GLY A 183 4.86 -7.23 27.83
CA GLY A 183 4.18 -5.96 28.12
C GLY A 183 5.03 -4.70 27.89
N LYS A 184 6.13 -4.79 27.14
CA LYS A 184 7.16 -3.74 27.07
C LYS A 184 7.21 -2.94 25.76
N MET A 185 6.43 -3.29 24.75
CA MET A 185 6.53 -2.64 23.43
C MET A 185 5.17 -2.59 22.72
N ARG A 186 4.72 -1.38 22.37
CA ARG A 186 3.60 -1.14 21.45
C ARG A 186 4.19 -0.51 20.19
N LEU A 187 3.96 -1.16 19.05
CA LEU A 187 4.36 -0.63 17.75
C LEU A 187 3.56 0.65 17.43
N PRO A 188 4.10 1.58 16.63
CA PRO A 188 3.40 2.78 16.21
C PRO A 188 2.47 2.49 15.02
N TYR A 189 2.23 1.21 14.71
CA TYR A 189 1.38 0.75 13.64
C TYR A 189 0.82 -0.64 13.93
N GLU A 190 -0.20 -1.02 13.18
CA GLU A 190 -0.80 -2.34 13.15
C GLU A 190 -0.78 -2.89 11.72
N LEU A 191 -0.57 -4.22 11.58
CA LEU A 191 -0.77 -4.93 10.33
C LEU A 191 -2.21 -5.41 10.25
N VAL A 192 -2.91 -4.93 9.23
CA VAL A 192 -4.32 -5.25 9.00
C VAL A 192 -4.41 -6.25 7.86
N THR A 193 -4.95 -7.43 8.15
CA THR A 193 -5.25 -8.45 7.16
C THR A 193 -6.74 -8.62 7.03
N ALA A 194 -7.27 -8.51 5.81
CA ALA A 194 -8.65 -8.87 5.52
C ALA A 194 -8.68 -10.26 4.85
N PRO A 195 -9.76 -11.06 5.05
CA PRO A 195 -9.84 -12.39 4.44
C PRO A 195 -9.75 -12.32 2.92
N GLY A 196 -8.72 -12.93 2.32
CA GLY A 196 -8.55 -12.97 0.87
C GLY A 196 -9.68 -13.70 0.13
N ALA A 197 -10.42 -14.58 0.83
CA ALA A 197 -11.55 -15.31 0.27
C ALA A 197 -12.74 -14.41 -0.09
N THR A 198 -12.94 -13.32 0.65
CA THR A 198 -14.04 -12.36 0.42
C THR A 198 -13.61 -11.18 -0.44
N ASN A 199 -12.31 -11.02 -0.70
CA ASN A 199 -11.76 -10.01 -1.62
C ASN A 199 -10.75 -10.66 -2.57
N SER A 200 -11.24 -11.12 -3.72
CA SER A 200 -10.44 -11.81 -4.73
C SER A 200 -9.27 -10.96 -5.23
N ASN A 201 -9.43 -9.63 -5.26
CA ASN A 201 -8.37 -8.72 -5.68
C ASN A 201 -7.30 -8.61 -4.59
N LEU A 202 -7.67 -8.54 -3.31
CA LEU A 202 -6.72 -8.56 -2.20
C LEU A 202 -5.89 -9.85 -2.20
N GLY A 203 -6.54 -11.00 -2.40
CA GLY A 203 -5.85 -12.30 -2.53
C GLY A 203 -4.93 -12.33 -3.75
N ALA A 204 -5.43 -11.91 -4.91
CA ALA A 204 -4.68 -11.83 -6.16
C ALA A 204 -3.47 -10.89 -6.08
N GLN A 205 -3.55 -9.85 -5.27
CA GLN A 205 -2.47 -8.88 -5.07
C GLN A 205 -1.49 -9.29 -3.96
N GLU A 206 -1.77 -10.38 -3.23
CA GLU A 206 -1.07 -10.72 -1.97
C GLU A 206 -1.06 -9.52 -1.00
N GLY A 207 -2.20 -8.85 -0.91
CA GLY A 207 -2.33 -7.58 -0.22
C GLY A 207 -2.33 -7.69 1.30
N VAL A 208 -1.73 -6.69 1.94
CA VAL A 208 -1.74 -6.46 3.39
C VAL A 208 -1.77 -4.96 3.62
N PHE A 209 -2.43 -4.50 4.68
CA PHE A 209 -2.47 -3.09 4.99
C PHE A 209 -1.65 -2.79 6.25
N THR A 210 -1.09 -1.58 6.32
CA THR A 210 -0.62 -1.00 7.59
C THR A 210 -1.52 0.15 7.97
N ILE A 211 -1.69 0.35 9.28
CA ILE A 211 -2.28 1.56 9.82
C ILE A 211 -1.38 2.13 10.90
N ALA A 212 -1.03 3.41 10.80
CA ALA A 212 -0.25 4.07 11.83
C ALA A 212 -1.15 4.44 13.01
N HIS A 213 -0.69 4.14 14.23
CA HIS A 213 -1.22 4.75 15.44
C HIS A 213 -0.48 6.07 15.65
N ALA A 214 -1.17 7.16 15.38
CA ALA A 214 -0.73 8.48 15.84
C ALA A 214 -1.51 8.80 17.12
N ASP A 215 -0.84 9.37 18.11
CA ASP A 215 -1.51 10.03 19.23
C ASP A 215 -2.11 11.33 18.69
N LEU A 216 -3.32 11.21 18.13
CA LEU A 216 -4.02 12.32 17.48
C LEU A 216 -4.70 13.17 18.55
N ASP A 217 -4.12 14.33 18.86
CA ASP A 217 -4.85 15.40 19.53
C ASP A 217 -5.90 15.94 18.56
N SER A 218 -7.19 15.75 18.89
CA SER A 218 -8.33 16.21 18.09
C SER A 218 -8.28 17.72 17.80
N SER A 219 -7.72 18.51 18.72
CA SER A 219 -7.56 19.95 18.59
C SER A 219 -6.27 20.37 17.87
N GLY A 220 -5.38 19.42 17.61
CA GLY A 220 -4.15 19.64 16.86
C GLY A 220 -4.37 19.66 15.35
N SER A 221 -3.39 20.24 14.64
CA SER A 221 -3.33 20.19 13.18
C SER A 221 -3.29 18.74 12.67
N ILE A 222 -3.88 18.50 11.50
CA ILE A 222 -3.91 17.17 10.90
C ILE A 222 -2.50 16.58 10.75
N ASP A 223 -2.27 15.41 11.35
CA ASP A 223 -1.02 14.68 11.20
C ASP A 223 -0.94 14.03 9.80
N ARG A 224 -0.07 14.59 8.94
CA ARG A 224 0.20 14.10 7.59
C ARG A 224 1.60 13.52 7.46
N ARG A 225 2.24 13.14 8.56
CA ARG A 225 3.58 12.53 8.52
C ARG A 225 3.54 11.25 7.68
N PRO A 226 4.48 11.06 6.74
CA PRO A 226 4.63 9.80 6.03
C PRO A 226 4.86 8.64 7.01
N PHE A 227 4.36 7.46 6.69
CA PHE A 227 4.46 6.26 7.53
C PHE A 227 5.88 5.94 7.96
N ASN A 228 6.86 6.09 7.07
CA ASN A 228 8.27 5.91 7.40
C ASN A 228 8.77 6.90 8.46
N GLU A 229 8.29 8.15 8.48
CA GLU A 229 8.69 9.12 9.50
C GLU A 229 8.04 8.82 10.86
N ILE A 230 6.80 8.30 10.87
CA ILE A 230 6.15 7.83 12.09
C ILE A 230 6.95 6.69 12.72
N VAL A 231 7.34 5.69 11.92
CA VAL A 231 8.16 4.56 12.39
C VAL A 231 9.55 5.02 12.83
N ARG A 232 10.17 5.97 12.12
CA ARG A 232 11.45 6.57 12.51
C ARG A 232 11.35 7.22 13.87
N GLN A 233 10.35 8.08 14.10
CA GLN A 233 10.18 8.78 15.37
C GLN A 233 10.07 7.81 16.53
N TRP A 234 9.26 6.75 16.38
CA TRP A 234 9.12 5.71 17.39
C TRP A 234 10.45 4.98 17.71
N LEU A 235 11.26 4.65 16.69
CA LEU A 235 12.58 4.04 16.91
C LEU A 235 13.52 4.97 17.71
N LEU A 236 13.48 6.27 17.41
CA LEU A 236 14.26 7.29 18.12
C LEU A 236 13.80 7.41 19.58
N ASP A 237 12.49 7.41 19.82
CA ASP A 237 11.90 7.53 21.17
C ASP A 237 12.26 6.33 22.06
N MET A 238 12.40 5.13 21.46
CA MET A 238 12.89 3.94 22.15
C MET A 238 14.39 3.96 22.47
N LYS A 239 15.13 4.98 22.02
CA LYS A 239 16.60 5.11 22.18
C LYS A 239 17.35 3.88 21.67
N ALA A 240 16.93 3.32 20.53
CA ALA A 240 17.64 2.20 19.92
C ALA A 240 19.10 2.60 19.62
N GLU A 241 20.07 1.80 20.07
CA GLU A 241 21.51 2.07 19.88
C GLU A 241 21.93 2.07 18.39
N SER A 242 21.13 1.41 17.55
CA SER A 242 21.22 1.49 16.09
C SER A 242 19.81 1.47 15.48
N THR A 243 19.60 2.24 14.42
CA THR A 243 18.40 2.17 13.58
C THR A 243 18.63 1.09 12.53
N PRO A 244 18.00 -0.09 12.64
CA PRO A 244 18.20 -1.10 11.62
C PRO A 244 17.53 -0.66 10.32
N GLU A 245 17.99 -1.25 9.22
CA GLU A 245 17.41 -1.00 7.91
C GLU A 245 15.94 -1.43 7.89
N THR A 246 15.07 -0.42 7.94
CA THR A 246 13.63 -0.60 8.14
C THR A 246 12.89 -0.39 6.83
N PHE A 247 13.37 0.55 6.00
CA PHE A 247 12.80 0.82 4.69
C PHE A 247 13.87 0.74 3.61
N GLN A 248 13.48 0.22 2.45
CA GLN A 248 14.21 0.38 1.21
C GLN A 248 13.33 1.05 0.17
N ARG A 249 13.93 1.89 -0.68
CA ARG A 249 13.27 2.47 -1.85
C ARG A 249 14.13 2.20 -3.07
N VAL A 250 13.63 1.39 -4.00
CA VAL A 250 14.32 1.06 -5.25
C VAL A 250 13.64 1.82 -6.38
N THR A 251 14.40 2.54 -7.21
CA THR A 251 13.83 3.37 -8.28
C THR A 251 14.37 2.98 -9.65
N LEU A 252 13.58 3.22 -10.70
CA LEU A 252 13.92 2.86 -12.09
C LEU A 252 13.47 3.99 -13.04
N PRO A 253 14.24 4.33 -14.10
CA PRO A 253 13.77 5.20 -15.16
C PRO A 253 12.44 4.73 -15.73
N ARG A 254 11.48 5.63 -15.82
CA ARG A 254 10.14 5.38 -16.36
C ARG A 254 10.18 4.93 -17.82
N SER A 255 11.19 5.36 -18.58
CA SER A 255 11.44 4.89 -19.95
C SER A 255 11.61 3.37 -20.05
N LEU A 256 12.01 2.70 -18.95
CA LEU A 256 12.17 1.26 -18.87
C LEU A 256 10.91 0.52 -18.38
N ALA A 257 9.83 1.23 -18.02
CA ALA A 257 8.58 0.62 -17.56
C ALA A 257 7.98 -0.38 -18.56
N PRO A 258 7.97 -0.15 -19.90
CA PRO A 258 7.49 -1.15 -20.86
C PRO A 258 8.31 -2.44 -20.84
N GLN A 259 9.64 -2.34 -20.67
CA GLN A 259 10.51 -3.50 -20.54
C GLN A 259 10.22 -4.24 -19.22
N LEU A 260 10.11 -3.51 -18.10
CA LEU A 260 9.76 -4.07 -16.80
C LEU A 260 8.42 -4.84 -16.85
N LEU A 261 7.38 -4.26 -17.43
CA LEU A 261 6.07 -4.91 -17.58
C LEU A 261 6.13 -6.20 -18.40
N ARG A 262 7.01 -6.27 -19.40
CA ARG A 262 7.24 -7.48 -20.19
C ARG A 262 7.93 -8.58 -19.39
N GLU A 263 8.99 -8.24 -18.64
CA GLU A 263 9.67 -9.20 -17.74
C GLU A 263 8.70 -9.71 -16.66
N LEU A 264 7.86 -8.83 -16.10
CA LEU A 264 6.84 -9.23 -15.12
C LEU A 264 5.78 -10.16 -15.72
N GLU A 265 5.38 -9.97 -16.98
CA GLU A 265 4.46 -10.89 -17.67
C GLU A 265 5.11 -12.29 -17.87
N ILE A 266 6.41 -12.37 -18.15
CA ILE A 266 7.15 -13.65 -18.22
C ILE A 266 7.06 -14.40 -16.89
N GLU A 267 7.13 -13.68 -15.77
CA GLU A 267 6.96 -14.20 -14.40
C GLU A 267 5.48 -14.40 -14.01
N GLY A 268 4.52 -14.23 -14.93
CA GLY A 268 3.09 -14.43 -14.69
C GLY A 268 2.38 -13.29 -13.94
N VAL A 269 3.05 -12.15 -13.74
CA VAL A 269 2.48 -10.97 -13.10
C VAL A 269 1.92 -10.02 -14.16
N THR A 270 0.60 -9.96 -14.26
CA THR A 270 -0.14 -9.17 -15.25
C THR A 270 -1.32 -8.48 -14.60
N ARG A 271 -1.95 -7.54 -15.31
CA ARG A 271 -3.22 -6.93 -14.85
C ARG A 271 -4.33 -7.97 -14.66
N ALA A 272 -4.33 -9.06 -15.43
CA ALA A 272 -5.31 -10.13 -15.29
C ALA A 272 -5.09 -10.96 -14.01
N THR A 273 -3.83 -11.16 -13.60
CA THR A 273 -3.51 -11.88 -12.36
C THR A 273 -3.59 -11.00 -11.12
N LEU A 274 -3.54 -9.67 -11.25
CA LEU A 274 -3.76 -8.71 -10.16
C LEU A 274 -5.23 -8.32 -9.97
N PHE A 275 -6.01 -8.36 -11.05
CA PHE A 275 -7.44 -8.05 -11.08
C PHE A 275 -8.16 -9.19 -11.82
N PRO A 276 -8.48 -10.32 -11.15
CA PRO A 276 -9.11 -11.50 -11.74
C PRO A 276 -10.57 -11.24 -12.15
N ASN A 277 -10.77 -10.37 -13.12
CA ASN A 277 -12.04 -10.01 -13.73
C ASN A 277 -11.84 -9.66 -15.22
N PHE A 278 -12.93 -9.48 -15.96
CA PHE A 278 -12.84 -9.18 -17.39
C PHE A 278 -12.11 -7.86 -17.69
N TYR A 279 -12.19 -6.87 -16.80
CA TYR A 279 -11.44 -5.64 -16.94
C TYR A 279 -9.93 -5.90 -16.88
N GLY A 280 -9.46 -6.66 -15.89
CA GLY A 280 -8.04 -7.05 -15.77
C GLY A 280 -7.52 -7.82 -16.98
N VAL A 281 -8.34 -8.71 -17.56
CA VAL A 281 -8.01 -9.43 -18.80
C VAL A 281 -7.82 -8.47 -19.97
N VAL A 282 -8.76 -7.56 -20.20
CA VAL A 282 -8.67 -6.57 -21.29
C VAL A 282 -7.47 -5.66 -21.11
N GLU A 283 -7.20 -5.21 -19.88
CA GLU A 283 -6.05 -4.37 -19.60
C GLU A 283 -4.71 -5.10 -19.79
N ALA A 284 -4.63 -6.39 -19.44
CA ALA A 284 -3.46 -7.21 -19.75
C ALA A 284 -3.26 -7.34 -21.26
N MET A 285 -4.32 -7.58 -22.04
CA MET A 285 -4.24 -7.63 -23.51
C MET A 285 -3.73 -6.32 -24.11
N LYS A 286 -4.23 -5.18 -23.64
CA LYS A 286 -3.76 -3.85 -24.07
C LYS A 286 -2.28 -3.64 -23.76
N GLN A 287 -1.84 -4.08 -22.58
CA GLN A 287 -0.44 -4.03 -22.18
C GLN A 287 0.44 -4.90 -23.07
N SER A 288 0.08 -6.16 -23.30
CA SER A 288 0.83 -7.08 -24.18
C SER A 288 0.89 -6.57 -25.62
N GLY A 289 -0.17 -5.91 -26.10
CA GLY A 289 -0.19 -5.28 -27.42
C GLY A 289 0.88 -4.21 -27.61
N ARG A 290 1.39 -3.55 -26.56
CA ARG A 290 2.40 -2.47 -26.66
C ARG A 290 3.80 -2.98 -27.01
N TYR A 291 4.12 -4.24 -26.74
CA TYR A 291 5.42 -4.86 -27.06
C TYR A 291 5.31 -6.09 -27.98
N ARG A 292 4.11 -6.51 -28.35
CA ARG A 292 3.91 -7.36 -29.53
C ARG A 292 4.25 -6.53 -30.77
N SER A 293 5.04 -7.10 -31.68
CA SER A 293 5.52 -6.43 -32.89
C SER A 293 4.41 -5.72 -33.65
N SER A 294 4.73 -4.57 -34.25
CA SER A 294 3.87 -3.78 -35.13
C SER A 294 3.49 -4.49 -36.44
N SER A 295 3.85 -5.77 -36.59
CA SER A 295 3.50 -6.59 -37.76
C SER A 295 2.92 -7.92 -37.28
N PRO A 296 1.82 -8.39 -37.90
CA PRO A 296 1.30 -9.72 -37.66
C PRO A 296 2.38 -10.77 -38.00
N PRO A 297 2.42 -11.92 -37.32
CA PRO A 297 3.31 -13.00 -37.69
C PRO A 297 3.11 -13.34 -39.17
N SER A 298 4.21 -13.39 -39.92
CA SER A 298 4.27 -13.57 -41.37
C SER A 298 3.67 -14.90 -41.86
N SER A 299 3.21 -15.77 -40.96
CA SER A 299 2.60 -17.07 -41.23
C SER A 299 1.09 -17.02 -41.56
N LEU A 300 0.45 -15.85 -41.56
CA LEU A 300 -0.97 -15.72 -41.98
C LEU A 300 -1.17 -15.52 -43.49
N ASN A 301 -0.10 -15.47 -44.30
CA ASN A 301 -0.17 -15.40 -45.77
C ASN A 301 -0.06 -16.77 -46.47
N GLN A 302 -0.27 -17.88 -45.74
CA GLN A 302 -0.26 -19.23 -46.30
C GLN A 302 -1.52 -20.05 -45.96
N LEU A 303 -2.68 -19.39 -45.81
CA LEU A 303 -3.99 -20.03 -45.78
C LEU A 303 -4.87 -19.48 -46.90
#